data_AF-A0A2V6C4S3-F1
#
_entry.id   AF-A0A2V6C4S3-F1
#
_cell.length_a   1.000
_cell.length_b   1.000
_cell.length_c   1.000
_cell.angle_alpha   90.00
_cell.angle_beta   90.00
_cell.angle_gamma   90.00
#
_symmetry.space_group_name_H-M   'P 1'
#
loop_
_entity.id
_entity.type
_entity.pdbx_description
1 polymer ?
#
loop_
_entity_poly.entity_id
_entity_poly.type
_entity_poly.pdbx_seq_one_letter_code
_entity_poly.pdbx_strand_id
1 'polypeptide(L)'
;MKNINECRRWIESHMDIVIDLVRMYLGVGLFVKGIYFLMHQGELKKLLEGADNLAFGQGAVAHYIIPVHLVGGLLLAIGLLTRLAALAQIPILIGAIFYIWLPEVRKESRQTQAHSPA
;
A
#
# COMPACT_ATOMS: atom_id res chain seq x y z
N MET A 1 25.88 15.79 -19.02
CA MET A 1 25.13 14.58 -18.64
C MET A 1 26.00 13.55 -17.88
N LYS A 2 26.94 13.96 -17.01
CA LYS A 2 27.76 13.01 -16.22
C LYS A 2 27.00 12.48 -14.99
N ASN A 3 26.13 13.31 -14.43
CA ASN A 3 25.45 13.08 -13.14
C ASN A 3 24.45 11.90 -13.16
N ILE A 4 23.71 11.65 -14.25
CA ILE A 4 22.74 10.54 -14.32
C ILE A 4 23.46 9.18 -14.34
N ASN A 5 24.56 9.08 -15.09
CA ASN A 5 25.34 7.84 -15.18
C ASN A 5 26.09 7.58 -13.86
N GLU A 6 26.55 8.64 -13.18
CA GLU A 6 27.12 8.52 -11.83
C GLU A 6 26.08 8.07 -10.80
N CYS A 7 24.88 8.67 -10.81
CA CYS A 7 23.78 8.28 -9.92
C CYS A 7 23.34 6.83 -10.16
N ARG A 8 23.21 6.41 -11.42
CA ARG A 8 22.91 5.02 -11.79
C ARG A 8 23.96 4.05 -11.25
N ARG A 9 25.25 4.31 -11.47
CA ARG A 9 26.34 3.46 -10.97
C ARG A 9 26.33 3.37 -9.45
N TRP A 10 26.04 4.47 -8.76
CA TRP A 10 25.93 4.49 -7.30
C TRP A 10 24.74 3.65 -6.80
N ILE A 11 23.58 3.76 -7.44
CA ILE A 11 22.39 2.95 -7.12
C ILE A 11 22.68 1.46 -7.35
N GLU A 12 23.28 1.11 -8.48
CA GLU A 12 23.65 -0.28 -8.78
C GLU A 12 24.65 -0.83 -7.76
N SER A 13 25.60 -0.02 -7.29
CA SER A 13 26.57 -0.44 -6.28
C SER A 13 26.06 -0.40 -4.84
N HIS A 14 24.98 0.33 -4.55
CA HIS A 14 24.38 0.48 -3.21
C HIS A 14 22.92 0.00 -3.18
N MET A 15 22.58 -0.97 -4.01
CA MET A 15 21.21 -1.46 -4.16
C MET A 15 20.63 -1.95 -2.82
N ASP A 16 21.47 -2.55 -1.96
CA ASP A 16 21.07 -2.99 -0.62
C ASP A 16 20.57 -1.83 0.26
N ILE A 17 21.29 -0.70 0.24
CA ILE A 17 20.90 0.51 1.00
C ILE A 17 19.60 1.10 0.45
N VAL A 18 19.46 1.15 -0.88
CA VAL A 18 18.26 1.66 -1.53
C VAL A 18 17.05 0.80 -1.16
N ILE A 19 17.20 -0.53 -1.22
CA ILE A 19 16.14 -1.48 -0.85
C ILE A 19 15.79 -1.33 0.64
N ASP A 20 16.77 -1.18 1.52
CA ASP A 20 16.53 -0.99 2.96
C ASP A 20 15.83 0.34 3.25
N LEU A 21 16.16 1.41 2.53
CA LEU A 21 15.53 2.73 2.70
C LEU A 21 14.09 2.72 2.17
N VAL A 22 13.85 2.11 1.00
CA VAL A 22 12.51 1.90 0.46
C VAL A 22 11.68 1.03 1.41
N ARG A 23 12.27 -0.03 1.96
CA ARG A 23 11.62 -0.89 2.95
C ARG A 23 11.23 -0.10 4.19
N MET A 24 12.14 0.67 4.76
CA MET A 24 11.88 1.49 5.95
C MET A 24 10.74 2.48 5.68
N TYR A 25 10.79 3.17 4.53
CA TYR A 25 9.74 4.09 4.10
C TYR A 25 8.38 3.41 3.98
N LEU A 26 8.32 2.25 3.31
CA LEU A 26 7.09 1.47 3.17
C LEU A 26 6.57 0.99 4.53
N GLY A 27 7.45 0.46 5.39
CA GLY A 27 7.09 -0.01 6.73
C GLY A 27 6.49 1.08 7.59
N VAL A 28 7.13 2.26 7.64
CA VAL A 28 6.61 3.43 8.37
C VAL A 28 5.27 3.88 7.79
N GLY A 29 5.15 3.98 6.46
CA GLY A 29 3.91 4.37 5.81
C GLY A 29 2.74 3.43 6.14
N LEU A 30 3.00 2.12 6.10
CA LEU A 30 2.01 1.10 6.47
C LEU A 30 1.64 1.15 7.95
N PHE A 31 2.61 1.38 8.82
CA PHE A 31 2.37 1.52 10.26
C PHE A 31 1.45 2.71 10.55
N VAL A 32 1.76 3.88 9.99
CA VAL A 32 0.93 5.09 10.12
C VAL A 32 -0.47 4.84 9.57
N LYS A 33 -0.60 4.15 8.42
CA LYS A 33 -1.89 3.75 7.86
C LYS A 33 -2.67 2.84 8.81
N GLY A 34 -2.00 1.91 9.48
CA GLY A 34 -2.58 1.04 10.50
C GLY A 34 -3.14 1.83 11.68
N ILE A 35 -2.38 2.82 12.19
CA ILE A 35 -2.84 3.71 13.27
C ILE A 35 -4.06 4.52 12.81
N TYR A 36 -4.00 5.06 11.60
CA TYR A 36 -5.11 5.81 11.02
C TYR A 36 -6.40 4.98 10.96
N PHE A 37 -6.33 3.74 10.47
CA PHE A 37 -7.48 2.82 10.42
C PHE A 37 -7.96 2.37 11.80
N LEU A 38 -7.05 2.24 12.77
CA LEU A 38 -7.43 1.94 14.16
C LEU A 38 -8.26 3.07 14.76
N MET A 39 -7.87 4.33 14.51
CA MET A 39 -8.60 5.52 14.99
C MET A 39 -9.87 5.80 14.17
N HIS A 40 -9.86 5.48 12.87
CA HIS A 40 -10.93 5.78 11.92
C HIS A 40 -11.48 4.50 11.30
N GLN A 41 -11.97 3.59 12.14
CA GLN A 41 -12.53 2.32 11.65
C GLN A 41 -13.70 2.51 10.68
N GLY A 42 -14.45 3.61 10.80
CA GLY A 42 -15.51 3.98 9.86
C GLY A 42 -15.01 4.21 8.44
N GLU A 43 -13.83 4.82 8.28
CA GLU A 43 -13.22 5.04 6.96
C GLU A 43 -12.73 3.74 6.35
N LEU A 44 -12.15 2.84 7.17
CA LEU A 44 -11.80 1.50 6.71
C LEU A 44 -13.05 0.72 6.25
N LYS A 45 -14.16 0.80 6.99
CA LYS A 45 -15.43 0.16 6.60
C LYS A 45 -15.96 0.70 5.28
N LYS A 46 -15.98 2.02 5.08
CA LYS A 46 -16.40 2.62 3.79
C LYS A 46 -15.55 2.13 2.62
N LEU A 47 -14.23 2.01 2.81
CA LEU A 47 -13.34 1.46 1.78
C LEU A 47 -13.62 -0.02 1.48
N LEU A 48 -14.01 -0.79 2.51
CA LEU A 48 -14.40 -2.20 2.37
C LEU A 48 -15.81 -2.37 1.78
N GLU A 49 -16.73 -1.43 2.00
CA GLU A 49 -18.07 -1.38 1.38
C GLU A 49 -17.97 -1.14 -0.13
N GLY A 50 -17.08 -0.25 -0.58
CA GLY A 50 -16.76 -0.13 -2.01
C GLY A 50 -16.16 -1.39 -2.63
N ALA A 51 -15.69 -2.32 -1.79
CA ALA A 51 -15.10 -3.60 -2.15
C ALA A 51 -16.09 -4.76 -1.94
N ASP A 52 -17.33 -4.62 -2.44
CA ASP A 52 -18.47 -5.56 -2.29
C ASP A 52 -18.16 -7.06 -2.53
N ASN A 53 -17.06 -7.40 -3.21
CA ASN A 53 -16.63 -8.76 -3.52
C ASN A 53 -15.60 -9.36 -2.53
N LEU A 54 -15.43 -8.79 -1.35
CA LEU A 54 -14.56 -9.40 -0.34
C LEU A 54 -15.18 -10.71 0.18
N ALA A 55 -14.59 -11.84 -0.25
CA ALA A 55 -15.03 -13.21 0.08
C ALA A 55 -15.10 -13.51 1.59
N PHE A 56 -14.41 -12.70 2.41
CA PHE A 56 -14.43 -12.76 3.86
C PHE A 56 -15.10 -11.48 4.34
N GLY A 57 -16.21 -11.57 5.08
CA GLY A 57 -17.02 -10.40 5.44
C GLY A 57 -16.21 -9.22 6.02
N GLN A 58 -16.67 -8.00 5.76
CA GLN A 58 -15.96 -6.73 6.04
C GLN A 58 -15.38 -6.64 7.46
N GLY A 59 -16.10 -7.17 8.46
CA GLY A 59 -15.64 -7.20 9.86
C GLY A 59 -14.39 -8.07 10.06
N ALA A 60 -14.33 -9.25 9.46
CA ALA A 60 -13.17 -10.15 9.57
C ALA A 60 -11.94 -9.57 8.86
N VAL A 61 -12.16 -8.91 7.72
CA VAL A 61 -11.08 -8.26 6.96
C VAL A 61 -10.47 -7.10 7.74
N ALA A 62 -11.29 -6.28 8.43
CA ALA A 62 -10.77 -5.19 9.25
C ALA A 62 -9.88 -5.68 10.40
N HIS A 63 -10.29 -6.77 11.08
CA HIS A 63 -9.51 -7.39 12.17
C HIS A 63 -8.20 -8.03 11.68
N TYR A 64 -8.08 -8.31 10.38
CA TYR A 64 -6.84 -8.76 9.77
C TYR A 64 -5.97 -7.56 9.33
N ILE A 65 -6.56 -6.61 8.60
CA ILE A 65 -5.84 -5.48 7.98
C ILE A 65 -5.13 -4.60 9.02
N ILE A 66 -5.82 -4.26 10.11
CA ILE A 66 -5.29 -3.33 11.13
C ILE A 66 -4.04 -3.90 11.81
N PRO A 67 -4.07 -5.10 12.45
CA PRO A 67 -2.88 -5.64 13.10
C PRO A 67 -1.77 -5.97 12.10
N VAL A 68 -2.09 -6.38 10.87
CA VAL A 68 -1.06 -6.63 9.86
C VAL A 68 -0.34 -5.33 9.47
N HIS A 69 -1.05 -4.21 9.30
CA HIS A 69 -0.40 -2.91 9.04
C HIS A 69 0.42 -2.41 10.23
N LEU A 70 -0.07 -2.58 11.45
CA LEU A 70 0.64 -2.15 12.65
C LEU A 70 1.87 -3.03 12.92
N VAL A 71 1.67 -4.33 13.12
CA VAL A 71 2.76 -5.24 13.47
C VAL A 71 3.67 -5.46 12.27
N GLY A 72 3.11 -5.76 11.10
CA GLY A 72 3.89 -5.96 9.87
C GLY A 72 4.61 -4.69 9.40
N GLY A 73 3.95 -3.53 9.46
CA GLY A 73 4.58 -2.24 9.14
C GLY A 73 5.74 -1.90 10.08
N LEU A 74 5.56 -2.11 11.39
CA LEU A 74 6.64 -1.92 12.37
C LEU A 74 7.80 -2.88 12.12
N LEU A 75 7.51 -4.17 11.91
CA LEU A 75 8.52 -5.19 11.60
C LEU A 75 9.30 -4.86 10.32
N LEU A 76 8.62 -4.41 9.27
CA LEU A 76 9.26 -3.93 8.03
C LEU A 76 10.12 -2.68 8.28
N ALA A 77 9.64 -1.73 9.08
CA ALA A 77 10.34 -0.49 9.36
C ALA A 77 11.66 -0.73 10.12
N ILE A 78 11.66 -1.63 11.12
CA ILE A 78 12.85 -1.93 11.92
C ILE A 78 13.76 -3.01 11.30
N GLY A 79 13.33 -3.63 10.18
CA GLY A 79 14.12 -4.66 9.50
C GLY A 79 14.04 -6.07 10.09
N LEU A 80 13.01 -6.37 10.89
CA LEU A 80 12.84 -7.68 11.54
C LEU A 80 11.79 -8.53 10.79
N LEU A 81 12.05 -9.85 10.63
CA LEU A 81 11.12 -10.80 9.96
C LEU A 81 10.57 -10.26 8.61
N THR A 82 11.40 -9.51 7.87
CA THR A 82 10.96 -8.70 6.71
C THR A 82 10.24 -9.49 5.62
N ARG A 83 10.67 -10.74 5.39
CA ARG A 83 10.00 -11.66 4.45
C ARG A 83 8.57 -11.98 4.86
N LEU A 84 8.34 -12.30 6.13
CA LEU A 84 7.01 -12.67 6.63
C LEU A 84 6.10 -11.44 6.71
N ALA A 85 6.63 -10.32 7.19
CA ALA A 85 5.90 -9.06 7.23
C ALA A 85 5.49 -8.62 5.81
N ALA A 86 6.42 -8.65 4.84
CA ALA A 86 6.11 -8.37 3.44
C ALA A 86 5.05 -9.33 2.87
N LEU A 87 5.14 -10.63 3.13
CA LEU A 87 4.16 -11.62 2.67
C LEU A 87 2.77 -11.36 3.23
N ALA A 88 2.65 -10.94 4.50
CA ALA A 88 1.37 -10.57 5.09
C ALA A 88 0.80 -9.27 4.50
N GLN A 89 1.67 -8.34 4.12
CA GLN A 89 1.30 -7.07 3.48
C GLN A 89 0.82 -7.21 2.02
N ILE A 90 1.42 -8.11 1.24
CA ILE A 90 1.17 -8.26 -0.20
C ILE A 90 -0.33 -8.43 -0.54
N PRO A 91 -1.09 -9.36 0.11
CA PRO A 91 -2.52 -9.52 -0.15
C PRO A 91 -3.32 -8.23 0.07
N ILE A 92 -2.92 -7.41 1.04
CA ILE A 92 -3.65 -6.19 1.37
C ILE A 92 -3.38 -5.09 0.33
N LEU A 93 -2.13 -4.96 -0.12
CA LEU A 93 -1.78 -4.04 -1.20
C LEU A 93 -2.46 -4.45 -2.52
N ILE A 94 -2.49 -5.75 -2.82
CA ILE A 94 -3.23 -6.30 -3.97
C ILE A 94 -4.72 -5.94 -3.84
N GLY A 95 -5.33 -6.19 -2.68
CA GLY A 95 -6.72 -5.84 -2.42
C GLY A 95 -7.00 -4.34 -2.65
N ALA A 96 -6.11 -3.47 -2.17
CA ALA A 96 -6.24 -2.03 -2.39
C ALA A 96 -6.21 -1.65 -3.88
N ILE A 97 -5.32 -2.27 -4.68
CA ILE A 97 -5.23 -1.98 -6.11
C ILE A 97 -6.51 -2.41 -6.84
N PHE A 98 -6.98 -3.65 -6.61
CA PHE A 98 -8.11 -4.20 -7.36
C PHE A 98 -9.47 -3.65 -6.93
N TYR A 99 -9.67 -3.43 -5.63
CA TYR A 99 -10.98 -3.06 -5.10
C TYR A 99 -11.14 -1.57 -4.82
N ILE A 100 -10.04 -0.81 -4.65
CA ILE A 100 -10.10 0.63 -4.35
C ILE A 100 -9.63 1.43 -5.57
N TRP A 101 -8.41 1.17 -6.05
CA TRP A 101 -7.79 2.02 -7.07
C TRP A 101 -8.34 1.77 -8.48
N LEU A 102 -8.46 0.50 -8.93
CA LEU A 102 -8.90 0.17 -10.28
C LEU A 102 -10.33 0.68 -10.59
N PRO A 103 -11.33 0.57 -9.69
CA PRO A 103 -12.63 1.16 -9.90
C PRO A 103 -12.58 2.69 -9.99
N GLU A 104 -11.72 3.33 -9.21
CA GLU A 104 -11.59 4.79 -9.17
C GLU A 104 -10.98 5.34 -10.47
N VAL A 105 -9.88 4.75 -10.95
CA VAL A 105 -9.27 5.10 -12.25
C VAL A 105 -10.27 4.91 -13.41
N ARG A 106 -11.11 3.87 -13.34
CA ARG A 106 -12.17 3.63 -14.33
C ARG A 106 -13.25 4.72 -14.29
N LYS A 107 -13.55 5.32 -13.14
CA LYS A 107 -14.50 6.45 -13.05
C LYS A 107 -13.89 7.71 -13.65
N GLU A 108 -12.65 8.03 -13.29
CA GLU A 108 -11.94 9.21 -13.78
C GLU A 108 -11.82 9.21 -15.31
N SER A 109 -11.41 8.07 -15.90
CA SER A 109 -11.33 7.93 -17.36
C SER A 109 -12.68 8.10 -18.08
N ARG A 110 -13.80 7.72 -17.46
CA ARG A 110 -15.15 7.99 -18.02
C ARG A 110 -15.53 9.46 -17.92
N GLN A 111 -15.16 10.13 -16.83
CA GLN A 111 -15.45 11.56 -16.65
C GLN A 111 -14.67 12.42 -17.64
N THR A 112 -13.39 12.10 -17.89
CA THR A 112 -12.56 12.82 -18.88
C THR A 112 -13.11 12.67 -20.31
N GLN A 113 -13.66 11.51 -20.67
CA GLN A 113 -14.30 11.33 -21.99
C GLN A 113 -15.64 12.06 -22.11
N ALA A 114 -16.39 12.21 -21.02
CA ALA A 114 -17.67 12.93 -21.01
C ALA A 114 -17.54 14.46 -21.04
N HIS A 115 -16.33 15.02 -20.90
CA HIS A 115 -16.06 16.47 -20.90
C HIS A 115 -15.18 16.94 -22.06
N SER A 116 -14.89 16.10 -23.06
CA SER A 116 -14.24 16.55 -24.29
C SER A 116 -15.24 17.26 -25.20
N PRO A 117 -15.11 18.58 -25.46
CA PRO A 117 -15.92 19.23 -26.50
C PRO A 117 -15.53 18.65 -27.87
N ALA A 118 -16.56 18.35 -28.67
CA ALA A 118 -16.42 17.91 -30.05
C ALA A 118 -15.94 19.06 -30.96
#